data_AF-A0A328TP40-F1
#
_entry.id   AF-A0A328TP40-F1
#
_cell.length_a   1.000
_cell.length_b   1.000
_cell.length_c   1.000
_cell.angle_alpha   90.00
_cell.angle_beta   90.00
_cell.angle_gamma   90.00
#
_symmetry.space_group_name_H-M   'P 1'
#
loop_
_entity.id
_entity.type
_entity.pdbx_description
1 polymer ?
#
loop_
_entity_poly.entity_id
_entity_poly.type
_entity_poly.pdbx_seq_one_letter_code
_entity_poly.pdbx_strand_id
1 'polypeptide(L)'
;MAQNLDAVERALDIQLQSAVAAFYTAQFAADMSGTFSGQHVSLVQVRSEEDFQRVQENLIGHLVMKRRLKHSPTLFIATTDSELEVVSVCNLSGKVILEQLGPQKRQVVAPSLQNFLIHLQPLSDL
;
A
#
# COMPACT_ATOMS: atom_id res chain seq x y z
N MET A 1 6.59 -13.84 -16.92
CA MET A 1 5.88 -12.56 -17.08
C MET A 1 6.46 -11.58 -16.08
N ALA A 2 6.48 -10.27 -16.39
CA ALA A 2 7.25 -9.32 -15.60
C ALA A 2 6.72 -9.26 -14.15
N GLN A 3 7.57 -9.63 -13.19
CA GLN A 3 7.33 -9.53 -11.74
C GLN A 3 7.54 -8.07 -11.29
N ASN A 4 6.90 -7.12 -11.97
CA ASN A 4 7.05 -5.69 -11.73
C ASN A 4 5.71 -4.97 -11.90
N LEU A 5 5.66 -3.71 -11.44
CA LEU A 5 4.47 -2.86 -11.52
C LEU A 5 4.46 -1.98 -12.77
N ASP A 6 5.25 -2.29 -13.81
CA ASP A 6 5.37 -1.44 -14.99
C ASP A 6 4.03 -1.26 -15.72
N ALA A 7 3.10 -2.22 -15.60
CA ALA A 7 1.77 -2.08 -16.19
C ALA A 7 0.99 -0.93 -15.53
N VAL A 8 1.14 -0.74 -14.21
CA VAL A 8 0.55 0.38 -13.46
C VAL A 8 1.19 1.69 -13.89
N GLU A 9 2.51 1.72 -14.00
CA GLU A 9 3.27 2.91 -14.48
C GLU A 9 2.84 3.33 -15.88
N ARG A 10 2.82 2.39 -16.83
CA ARG A 10 2.40 2.64 -18.21
C ARG A 10 0.94 3.08 -18.32
N ALA A 11 0.04 2.47 -17.55
CA ALA A 11 -1.39 2.79 -17.61
C ALA A 11 -1.69 4.24 -17.17
N LEU A 12 -0.84 4.83 -16.34
CA LEU A 12 -1.10 6.11 -15.70
C LEU A 12 -0.08 7.20 -16.03
N ASP A 13 0.99 6.86 -16.75
CA ASP A 13 2.14 7.72 -17.02
C ASP A 13 2.73 8.27 -15.72
N ILE A 14 3.06 7.36 -14.79
CA ILE A 14 3.59 7.67 -13.46
C ILE A 14 4.81 6.79 -13.16
N GLN A 15 5.72 7.27 -12.33
CA GLN A 15 6.81 6.48 -11.76
C GLN A 15 6.44 6.11 -10.32
N LEU A 16 6.41 4.82 -9.99
CA LEU A 16 6.08 4.35 -8.66
C LEU A 16 7.33 4.34 -7.77
N GLN A 17 7.11 4.50 -6.46
CA GLN A 17 8.16 4.28 -5.46
C GLN A 17 8.69 2.85 -5.57
N SER A 18 10.01 2.70 -5.79
CA SER A 18 10.66 1.39 -5.95
C SER A 18 10.43 0.45 -4.76
N ALA A 19 10.33 1.00 -3.55
CA ALA A 19 10.00 0.24 -2.35
C ALA A 19 8.62 -0.45 -2.44
N VAL A 20 7.64 0.17 -3.09
CA VAL A 20 6.31 -0.42 -3.27
C VAL A 20 6.32 -1.51 -4.33
N ALA A 21 7.06 -1.30 -5.42
CA ALA A 21 7.29 -2.36 -6.40
C ALA A 21 7.93 -3.59 -5.72
N ALA A 22 9.01 -3.39 -4.97
CA ALA A 22 9.66 -4.46 -4.21
C ALA A 22 8.71 -5.15 -3.21
N PHE A 23 7.84 -4.39 -2.53
CA PHE A 23 6.88 -4.93 -1.59
C PHE A 23 5.90 -5.92 -2.24
N TYR A 24 5.37 -5.60 -3.42
CA TYR A 24 4.41 -6.46 -4.11
C TYR A 24 5.05 -7.56 -4.96
N THR A 25 6.37 -7.55 -5.16
CA THR A 25 7.05 -8.51 -6.05
C THR A 25 8.12 -9.35 -5.36
N ALA A 26 8.38 -9.13 -4.08
CA ALA A 26 9.37 -9.88 -3.32
C ALA A 26 9.00 -11.36 -3.11
N GLN A 27 7.71 -11.65 -2.91
CA GLN A 27 7.23 -13.00 -2.60
C GLN A 27 5.73 -13.15 -2.81
N PHE A 28 5.25 -14.39 -2.84
CA PHE A 28 3.86 -14.68 -2.54
C PHE A 28 3.70 -14.98 -1.06
N ALA A 29 2.69 -14.39 -0.44
CA ALA A 29 2.40 -14.56 0.98
C ALA A 29 0.90 -14.65 1.22
N ALA A 30 0.52 -15.40 2.27
CA ALA A 30 -0.81 -15.32 2.84
C ALA A 30 -0.98 -14.00 3.62
N ASP A 31 -2.16 -13.83 4.21
CA ASP A 31 -2.47 -12.64 5.00
C ASP A 31 -1.49 -12.50 6.17
N MET A 32 -0.92 -11.29 6.32
CA MET A 32 0.01 -10.96 7.39
C MET A 32 -0.55 -9.80 8.20
N SER A 33 -0.87 -10.04 9.46
CA SER A 33 -1.43 -9.05 10.36
C SER A 33 -0.48 -8.74 11.52
N GLY A 34 -0.54 -7.51 12.00
CA GLY A 34 0.32 -7.02 13.06
C GLY A 34 -0.25 -5.76 13.71
N THR A 35 0.53 -5.18 14.60
CA THR A 35 0.27 -3.87 15.17
C THR A 35 1.40 -2.92 14.80
N PHE A 36 1.06 -1.68 14.49
CA PHE A 36 2.00 -0.59 14.29
C PHE A 36 1.59 0.58 15.16
N SER A 37 2.45 0.98 16.10
CA SER A 37 2.14 2.03 17.09
C SER A 37 0.82 1.78 17.86
N GLY A 38 0.51 0.51 18.15
CA GLY A 38 -0.72 0.10 18.84
C GLY A 38 -1.97 0.00 17.96
N GLN A 39 -1.89 0.33 16.66
CA GLN A 39 -3.00 0.15 15.72
C GLN A 39 -2.87 -1.19 14.99
N HIS A 40 -3.95 -1.96 14.94
CA HIS A 40 -4.02 -3.18 14.15
C HIS A 40 -3.99 -2.87 12.65
N VAL A 41 -3.15 -3.61 11.93
CA VAL A 41 -3.00 -3.50 10.49
C VAL A 41 -2.86 -4.88 9.86
N SER A 42 -3.43 -5.04 8.67
CA SER A 42 -3.28 -6.25 7.85
C SER A 42 -2.61 -5.87 6.54
N LEU A 43 -1.40 -6.39 6.30
CA LEU A 43 -0.64 -6.11 5.10
C LEU A 43 -1.35 -6.70 3.87
N VAL A 44 -1.44 -5.90 2.81
CA VAL A 44 -1.92 -6.37 1.51
C VAL A 44 -0.78 -7.12 0.84
N GLN A 45 -0.95 -8.42 0.65
CA GLN A 45 0.05 -9.31 0.05
C GLN A 45 -0.46 -9.91 -1.25
N VAL A 46 0.47 -10.28 -2.11
CA VAL A 46 0.16 -11.01 -3.34
C VAL A 46 0.18 -12.49 -3.03
N ARG A 47 -0.90 -13.20 -3.34
CA ARG A 47 -1.03 -14.64 -3.02
C ARG A 47 -0.68 -15.56 -4.18
N SER A 48 -0.77 -15.07 -5.40
CA SER A 48 -0.51 -15.82 -6.64
C SER A 48 -0.32 -14.84 -7.80
N GLU A 49 0.06 -15.35 -8.98
CA GLU A 49 0.14 -14.54 -10.20
C GLU A 49 -1.23 -13.95 -10.60
N GLU A 50 -2.32 -14.71 -10.44
CA GLU A 50 -3.67 -14.22 -10.71
C GLU A 50 -4.06 -13.08 -9.75
N ASP A 51 -3.71 -13.24 -8.47
CA ASP A 51 -3.93 -12.21 -7.47
C ASP A 51 -3.09 -10.96 -7.72
N PHE A 52 -1.87 -11.11 -8.25
CA PHE A 52 -1.01 -9.99 -8.63
C PHE A 52 -1.66 -9.10 -9.69
N GLN A 53 -2.36 -9.69 -10.66
CA GLN A 53 -3.10 -8.93 -11.66
C GLN A 53 -4.21 -8.09 -10.99
N ARG A 54 -4.96 -8.68 -10.06
CA ARG A 54 -6.02 -7.98 -9.32
C ARG A 54 -5.46 -6.84 -8.46
N VAL A 55 -4.31 -7.05 -7.81
CA VAL A 55 -3.61 -6.00 -7.06
C VAL A 55 -3.24 -4.84 -7.98
N GLN A 56 -2.70 -5.10 -9.17
CA GLN A 56 -2.39 -4.07 -10.15
C GLN A 56 -3.63 -3.30 -10.62
N GLU A 57 -4.72 -4.00 -10.92
CA GLU A 57 -6.01 -3.40 -11.30
C GLU A 57 -6.55 -2.49 -10.18
N ASN A 58 -6.46 -2.92 -8.92
CA ASN A 58 -6.85 -2.13 -7.76
C ASN A 58 -5.97 -0.89 -7.58
N LEU A 59 -4.65 -1.01 -7.73
CA LEU A 59 -3.72 0.12 -7.68
C LEU A 59 -4.02 1.13 -8.79
N ILE A 60 -4.29 0.68 -10.01
CA ILE A 60 -4.69 1.53 -11.13
C ILE A 60 -5.98 2.27 -10.78
N GLY A 61 -7.02 1.56 -10.36
CA GLY A 61 -8.31 2.15 -10.00
C GLY A 61 -8.19 3.22 -8.91
N HIS A 62 -7.42 2.94 -7.86
CA HIS A 62 -7.15 3.87 -6.78
C HIS A 62 -6.42 5.13 -7.26
N LEU A 63 -5.36 4.98 -8.08
CA LEU A 63 -4.62 6.13 -8.61
C LEU A 63 -5.44 6.96 -9.60
N VAL A 64 -6.29 6.33 -10.44
CA VAL A 64 -7.25 7.04 -11.30
C VAL A 64 -8.19 7.89 -10.46
N MET A 65 -8.75 7.33 -9.39
CA MET A 65 -9.61 8.06 -8.46
C MET A 65 -8.86 9.25 -7.84
N LYS A 66 -7.63 9.05 -7.34
CA LYS A 66 -6.81 10.15 -6.78
C LYS A 66 -6.57 11.26 -7.79
N ARG A 67 -6.24 10.92 -9.04
CA ARG A 67 -6.02 11.88 -10.13
C ARG A 67 -7.29 12.69 -10.42
N ARG A 68 -8.46 12.03 -10.49
CA ARG A 68 -9.76 12.71 -10.69
C ARG A 68 -10.08 13.69 -9.58
N LEU A 69 -9.79 13.31 -8.33
CA LEU A 69 -9.99 14.16 -7.16
C LEU A 69 -8.88 15.21 -6.95
N LYS A 70 -7.85 15.22 -7.80
CA LYS A 70 -6.63 16.07 -7.67
C LYS A 70 -5.90 15.85 -6.34
N HIS A 71 -5.97 14.65 -5.80
CA HIS A 71 -5.25 14.26 -4.59
C HIS A 71 -3.84 13.76 -4.94
N SER A 72 -2.89 13.90 -4.02
CA SER A 72 -1.56 13.31 -4.22
C SER A 72 -1.67 11.79 -4.40
N PRO A 73 -0.91 11.18 -5.33
CA PRO A 73 -0.92 9.74 -5.56
C PRO A 73 -0.42 8.99 -4.33
N THR A 74 -1.15 7.94 -3.95
CA THR A 74 -0.83 7.05 -2.84
C THR A 74 -1.00 5.61 -3.30
N LEU A 75 -0.23 4.70 -2.71
CA LEU A 75 -0.28 3.25 -2.99
C LEU A 75 -0.60 2.56 -1.67
N PHE A 76 -1.77 1.94 -1.56
CA PHE A 76 -2.15 1.22 -0.34
C PHE A 76 -1.22 0.01 -0.14
N ILE A 77 -0.92 -0.32 1.11
CA ILE A 77 -0.03 -1.42 1.51
C ILE A 77 -0.56 -2.23 2.71
N ALA A 78 -1.51 -1.67 3.47
CA ALA A 78 -2.19 -2.38 4.55
C ALA A 78 -3.59 -1.80 4.77
N THR A 79 -4.50 -2.64 5.26
CA THR A 79 -5.79 -2.22 5.81
C THR A 79 -5.68 -2.03 7.31
N THR A 80 -6.68 -1.38 7.89
CA THR A 80 -6.86 -1.25 9.35
C THR A 80 -8.20 -1.88 9.73
N ASP A 81 -8.52 -1.95 11.02
CA ASP A 81 -9.84 -2.40 11.48
C ASP A 81 -10.98 -1.45 11.04
N SER A 82 -10.66 -0.21 10.66
CA SER A 82 -11.61 0.73 10.09
C SER A 82 -11.70 0.54 8.58
N GLU A 83 -12.91 0.29 8.08
CA GLU A 83 -13.21 0.21 6.63
C GLU A 83 -12.97 1.54 5.90
N LEU A 84 -12.85 2.64 6.65
CA LEU A 84 -12.61 3.98 6.11
C LEU A 84 -11.14 4.38 6.15
N GLU A 85 -10.24 3.55 6.67
CA GLU A 85 -8.82 3.89 6.82
C GLU A 85 -7.91 2.84 6.18
N VAL A 86 -6.95 3.33 5.39
CA VAL A 86 -5.95 2.51 4.74
C VAL A 86 -4.56 3.06 5.02
N VAL A 87 -3.58 2.16 5.19
CA VAL A 87 -2.17 2.54 5.25
C VAL A 87 -1.62 2.54 3.84
N SER A 88 -1.00 3.66 3.44
CA SER A 88 -0.49 3.85 2.08
C SER A 88 0.90 4.46 2.08
N VAL A 89 1.65 4.25 1.00
CA VAL A 89 2.86 5.03 0.69
C VAL A 89 2.47 6.24 -0.14
N CYS A 90 2.89 7.44 0.28
CA CYS A 90 2.78 8.64 -0.56
C CYS A 90 3.79 8.53 -1.70
N ASN A 91 3.31 8.48 -2.95
CA ASN A 91 4.20 8.24 -4.09
C ASN A 91 5.16 9.41 -4.34
N LEU A 92 4.86 10.61 -3.83
CA LEU A 92 5.72 11.78 -3.97
C LEU A 92 6.85 11.83 -2.94
N SER A 93 6.60 11.38 -1.71
CA SER A 93 7.55 11.54 -0.60
C SER A 93 8.16 10.24 -0.10
N GLY A 94 7.63 9.07 -0.50
CA GLY A 94 8.03 7.76 0.00
C GLY A 94 7.61 7.47 1.45
N LYS A 95 6.98 8.43 2.13
CA LYS A 95 6.50 8.28 3.52
C LYS A 95 5.28 7.38 3.58
N VAL A 96 5.15 6.64 4.66
CA VAL A 96 3.94 5.87 4.97
C VAL A 96 2.96 6.76 5.71
N ILE A 97 1.72 6.73 5.26
CA ILE A 97 0.61 7.53 5.78
C ILE A 97 -0.58 6.64 6.14
N LEU A 98 -1.29 7.02 7.20
CA LEU A 98 -2.68 6.61 7.41
C LEU A 98 -3.57 7.56 6.63
N GLU A 99 -4.36 7.02 5.72
CA GLU A 99 -5.24 7.76 4.81
C GLU A 99 -6.70 7.40 5.06
N GLN A 100 -7.54 8.41 5.31
CA GLN A 100 -8.98 8.24 5.35
C GLN A 100 -9.58 8.28 3.94
N LEU A 101 -10.50 7.34 3.67
CA LEU A 101 -11.33 7.33 2.47
C LEU A 101 -12.38 8.44 2.59
N GLY A 102 -12.43 9.34 1.60
CA GLY A 102 -13.34 10.49 1.59
C GLY A 102 -12.64 11.81 1.93
N PRO A 103 -12.93 12.47 3.09
CA PRO A 103 -12.29 13.72 3.46
C PRO A 103 -10.77 13.60 3.44
N GLN A 104 -10.06 14.59 2.91
CA GLN A 104 -8.59 14.59 2.88
C GLN A 104 -8.01 14.73 4.29
N LYS A 105 -7.93 13.62 5.02
CA LYS A 105 -7.18 13.50 6.26
C LYS A 105 -6.07 12.47 6.07
N ARG A 106 -4.84 12.93 6.28
CA ARG A 106 -3.62 12.13 6.15
C ARG A 106 -2.74 12.38 7.35
N GLN A 107 -2.25 11.30 7.94
CA GLN A 107 -1.27 11.34 9.01
C GLN A 107 -0.05 10.55 8.57
N VAL A 108 1.15 11.16 8.63
CA VAL A 108 2.39 10.41 8.43
C VAL A 108 2.60 9.50 9.63
N VAL A 109 2.76 8.20 9.37
CA VAL A 109 2.96 7.17 10.41
C VAL A 109 4.37 6.59 10.39
N ALA A 110 5.06 6.60 9.25
CA ALA A 110 6.46 6.21 9.17
C ALA A 110 7.20 7.02 8.09
N PRO A 111 8.52 7.25 8.25
CA PRO A 111 9.30 7.99 7.27
C PRO A 111 9.53 7.23 5.96
N SER A 112 9.43 5.90 5.96
CA SER A 112 9.53 5.05 4.76
C SER A 112 8.88 3.68 4.97
N LEU A 113 8.60 2.97 3.87
CA LEU A 113 8.04 1.60 3.93
C LEU A 113 8.94 0.66 4.72
N GLN A 114 10.26 0.75 4.54
CA GLN A 114 11.21 -0.03 5.33
C GLN A 114 11.06 0.23 6.83
N ASN A 115 10.98 1.49 7.25
CA ASN A 115 10.78 1.82 8.67
C ASN A 115 9.44 1.30 9.20
N PHE A 116 8.38 1.37 8.40
CA PHE A 116 7.09 0.81 8.76
C PHE A 116 7.19 -0.70 9.01
N LEU A 117 7.80 -1.46 8.09
CA LEU A 117 7.93 -2.91 8.20
C LEU A 117 8.83 -3.34 9.37
N ILE A 118 9.94 -2.63 9.63
CA ILE A 118 10.85 -2.94 10.74
C ILE A 118 10.18 -2.78 12.11
N HIS A 119 9.26 -1.82 12.26
CA HIS A 119 8.57 -1.55 13.51
C HIS A 119 7.18 -2.21 13.59
N LEU A 120 6.79 -2.97 12.57
CA LEU A 120 5.56 -3.75 12.60
C LEU A 120 5.74 -4.92 13.57
N GLN A 121 4.84 -5.03 14.55
CA GLN A 121 4.85 -6.11 15.53
C GLN A 121 3.85 -7.18 15.09
N PRO A 122 4.26 -8.46 14.91
CA PRO A 122 3.30 -9.52 14.64
C PRO A 122 2.22 -9.61 15.72
N LEU A 123 1.00 -9.95 15.34
CA LEU A 123 -0.01 -10.33 16.33
C LEU A 123 0.50 -11.58 17.06
N SER A 124 0.74 -11.43 18.35
CA SER A 124 1.07 -12.56 19.21
C SER A 124 -0.22 -12.95 19.91
N ASP A 125 -0.83 -14.05 19.48
CA ASP A 125 -1.85 -14.69 20.30
C ASP A 125 -1.13 -15.23 21.54
N LEU A 126 -1.38 -14.62 22.70
CA LEU A 126 -1.02 -15.20 24.01
C LEU A 126 -2.11 -16.19 24.45
#